data_AF-A0A1F3NNL1-F1
#
_entry.id   AF-A0A1F3NNL1-F1
#
_cell.length_a   1.000
_cell.length_b   1.000
_cell.length_c   1.000
_cell.angle_alpha   90.00
_cell.angle_beta   90.00
_cell.angle_gamma   90.00
#
_symmetry.space_group_name_H-M   'P 1'
#
loop_
_entity.id
_entity.type
_entity.pdbx_description
1 polymer ?
#
loop_
_entity_poly.entity_id
_entity_poly.type
_entity_poly.pdbx_seq_one_letter_code
_entity_poly.pdbx_strand_id
1 'polypeptide(L)'
;MKRIDEIADKNPFKVPENYFKEVTRQIISATRDASTNIRKPGLFIRLRPYLAAAASVAVLALLSYVTVKILLPVNETGLIPEISVQEFSDSYLNDIDILALEETAGPLLFSEEIPDVEKSEIIDYLLLENIDINEIYERL
;
A
#
# COMPACT_ATOMS: atom_id res chain seq x y z
N MET A 1 -15.14 17.33 81.33
CA MET A 1 -15.95 16.54 80.37
C MET A 1 -17.33 17.18 80.32
N LYS A 2 -17.81 17.58 79.13
CA LYS A 2 -19.16 18.17 78.97
C LYS A 2 -20.22 17.08 79.13
N ARG A 3 -21.32 17.40 79.81
CA ARG A 3 -22.39 16.44 80.11
C ARG A 3 -23.13 16.07 78.82
N ILE A 4 -23.37 14.78 78.62
CA ILE A 4 -24.07 14.19 77.46
C ILE A 4 -25.48 14.78 77.27
N ASP A 5 -26.08 15.27 78.36
CA ASP A 5 -27.41 15.87 78.37
C ASP A 5 -27.46 17.21 77.62
N GLU A 6 -26.35 17.95 77.55
CA GLU A 6 -26.25 19.21 76.78
C GLU A 6 -26.10 18.95 75.26
N ILE A 7 -25.76 17.71 74.86
CA ILE A 7 -25.55 17.32 73.46
C ILE A 7 -26.88 16.93 72.79
N ALA A 8 -27.84 16.41 73.56
CA ALA A 8 -29.15 16.00 73.05
C ALA A 8 -30.00 17.20 72.57
N ASP A 9 -29.88 18.34 73.25
CA ASP A 9 -30.70 19.53 72.99
C ASP A 9 -30.23 20.34 71.76
N LYS A 10 -28.96 20.17 71.35
CA LYS A 10 -28.40 20.76 70.14
C LYS A 10 -28.05 19.66 69.15
N ASN A 11 -29.06 19.13 68.44
CA ASN A 11 -28.89 18.10 67.41
C ASN A 11 -27.78 18.50 66.41
N PRO A 12 -26.57 17.92 66.52
CA PRO A 12 -25.42 18.33 65.72
C PRO A 12 -25.47 17.75 64.30
N PHE A 13 -26.45 16.89 64.02
CA PHE A 13 -26.69 16.28 62.71
C PHE A 13 -27.79 17.00 61.93
N LYS A 14 -28.30 18.13 62.43
CA LYS A 14 -29.28 18.93 61.70
C LYS A 14 -28.58 19.71 60.59
N VAL A 15 -29.00 19.45 59.36
CA VAL A 15 -28.54 20.22 58.20
C VAL A 15 -29.04 21.67 58.27
N PRO A 16 -28.28 22.63 57.72
CA PRO A 16 -28.73 24.01 57.61
C PRO A 16 -30.07 24.11 56.86
N GLU A 17 -30.89 25.07 57.27
CA GLU A 17 -32.15 25.36 56.59
C GLU A 17 -31.88 25.69 55.10
N ASN A 18 -32.69 25.11 54.21
CA ASN A 18 -32.57 25.26 52.74
C ASN A 18 -31.30 24.72 52.07
N TYR A 19 -30.39 24.01 52.76
CA TYR A 19 -29.18 23.42 52.18
C TYR A 19 -29.44 22.67 50.86
N PHE A 20 -30.41 21.75 50.86
CA PHE A 20 -30.74 20.98 49.67
C PHE A 20 -31.29 21.82 48.51
N LYS A 21 -32.02 22.91 48.81
CA LYS A 21 -32.56 23.79 47.76
C LYS A 21 -31.45 24.59 47.09
N GLU A 22 -30.50 25.10 47.87
CA GLU A 22 -29.36 25.88 47.37
C GLU A 22 -28.41 25.00 46.55
N VAL A 23 -28.04 23.83 47.07
CA VAL A 23 -27.19 22.86 46.36
C VAL A 23 -27.84 22.43 45.06
N THR A 24 -29.14 22.12 45.08
CA THR A 24 -29.87 21.74 43.85
C THR A 24 -29.88 22.87 42.83
N ARG A 25 -30.14 24.11 43.27
CA ARG A 25 -30.08 25.29 42.41
C ARG A 25 -28.68 25.48 41.81
N GLN A 26 -27.64 25.29 42.62
CA GLN A 26 -26.25 25.43 42.20
C GLN A 26 -25.87 24.37 41.14
N ILE A 27 -26.23 23.11 41.36
CA ILE A 27 -26.01 22.02 40.40
C ILE A 27 -26.72 22.31 39.07
N ILE A 28 -28.00 22.71 39.11
CA ILE A 28 -28.76 23.03 37.89
C ILE A 28 -28.13 24.21 37.17
N SER A 29 -27.73 25.26 37.88
CA SER A 29 -27.08 26.43 37.27
C SER A 29 -25.74 26.09 36.62
N ALA A 30 -24.92 25.27 37.28
CA ALA A 30 -23.59 24.89 36.78
C ALA A 30 -23.67 23.92 35.58
N THR A 31 -24.75 23.11 35.49
CA THR A 31 -24.90 22.11 34.43
C THR A 31 -25.72 22.60 33.24
N ARG A 32 -26.57 23.62 33.41
CA ARG A 32 -27.40 24.19 32.33
C ARG A 32 -26.56 24.81 31.22
N ASP A 33 -25.44 25.46 31.57
CA ASP A 33 -24.55 26.12 30.61
C ASP A 33 -23.44 25.19 30.07
N ALA A 34 -23.28 23.98 30.61
CA ALA A 34 -22.38 22.96 30.06
C ALA A 34 -22.85 22.38 28.70
N SER A 35 -24.04 22.78 28.24
CA SER A 35 -24.55 22.49 26.90
C SER A 35 -24.06 23.48 25.82
N THR A 36 -23.19 24.42 26.19
CA THR A 36 -22.71 25.47 25.27
C THR A 36 -21.83 24.89 24.18
N ASN A 37 -22.45 24.75 23.01
CA ASN A 37 -21.83 24.93 21.70
C ASN A 37 -20.68 23.96 21.41
N ILE A 38 -21.01 22.68 21.27
CA ILE A 38 -20.20 21.75 20.48
C ILE A 38 -20.21 22.28 19.04
N ARG A 39 -19.29 23.20 18.74
CA ARG A 39 -19.06 23.71 17.39
C ARG A 39 -18.65 22.51 16.54
N LYS A 40 -19.60 21.96 15.78
CA LYS A 40 -19.32 20.88 14.84
C LYS A 40 -18.16 21.33 13.96
N PRO A 41 -17.06 20.56 13.86
CA PRO A 41 -15.98 20.93 12.97
C PRO A 41 -16.55 21.07 11.55
N GLY A 42 -16.33 22.22 10.92
CA GLY A 42 -16.85 22.50 9.58
C GLY A 42 -16.29 21.50 8.57
N LEU A 43 -17.03 21.26 7.47
CA LEU A 43 -16.62 20.32 6.41
C LEU A 43 -15.19 20.57 5.90
N PHE A 44 -14.73 21.81 5.88
CA PHE A 44 -13.36 22.19 5.50
C PHE A 44 -12.29 21.52 6.36
N ILE A 45 -12.54 21.31 7.66
CA ILE A 45 -11.59 20.66 8.57
C ILE A 45 -11.46 19.18 8.21
N ARG A 46 -12.55 18.55 7.73
CA ARG A 46 -12.58 17.14 7.32
C ARG A 46 -11.97 16.93 5.92
N LEU A 47 -12.02 17.94 5.05
CA LEU A 47 -11.48 17.88 3.69
C LEU A 47 -9.98 18.19 3.61
N ARG A 48 -9.43 18.93 4.60
CA ARG A 48 -7.99 19.26 4.70
C ARG A 48 -7.03 18.09 4.42
N PRO A 49 -7.16 16.89 5.01
CA PRO A 49 -6.23 15.79 4.75
C PRO A 49 -6.31 15.28 3.30
N TYR A 50 -7.50 15.22 2.70
CA TYR A 50 -7.67 14.81 1.30
C TYR A 50 -7.09 15.83 0.33
N LEU A 51 -7.23 17.12 0.66
CA LEU A 51 -6.63 18.22 -0.12
C LEU A 51 -5.09 18.18 -0.06
N ALA A 52 -4.51 17.89 1.11
CA ALA A 52 -3.08 17.72 1.26
C ALA A 52 -2.55 16.51 0.47
N ALA A 53 -3.28 15.39 0.48
CA ALA A 53 -2.93 14.21 -0.32
C ALA A 53 -3.06 14.46 -1.84
N ALA A 54 -4.11 15.15 -2.29
CA ALA A 54 -4.25 15.52 -3.70
C ALA A 54 -3.13 16.49 -4.15
N ALA A 55 -2.76 17.44 -3.29
CA ALA A 55 -1.67 18.37 -3.56
C ALA A 55 -0.31 17.67 -3.70
N SER A 56 -0.01 16.65 -2.89
CA SER A 56 1.26 15.92 -3.01
C SER A 56 1.36 15.15 -4.34
N VAL A 57 0.27 14.51 -4.78
CA VAL A 57 0.20 13.83 -6.08
C VAL A 57 0.35 14.84 -7.23
N ALA A 58 -0.31 16.00 -7.14
CA ALA A 58 -0.20 17.04 -8.15
C ALA A 58 1.23 17.60 -8.27
N VAL A 59 1.94 17.77 -7.14
CA VAL A 59 3.34 18.19 -7.12
C VAL A 59 4.24 17.15 -7.80
N LEU A 60 4.06 15.86 -7.50
CA LEU A 60 4.84 14.80 -8.15
C LEU A 60 4.57 14.73 -9.66
N ALA A 61 3.31 14.87 -10.08
CA ALA A 61 2.96 14.90 -11.50
C ALA A 61 3.59 16.11 -12.22
N LEU A 62 3.57 17.29 -11.60
CA LEU A 62 4.23 18.49 -12.12
C LEU A 62 5.74 18.30 -12.21
N LEU A 63 6.38 17.76 -11.17
CA LEU A 63 7.81 17.47 -11.18
C LEU A 63 8.19 16.47 -12.28
N SER A 64 7.39 15.41 -12.44
CA SER A 64 7.57 14.44 -13.53
C SER A 64 7.49 15.11 -14.90
N TYR A 65 6.45 15.92 -15.13
CA TYR A 65 6.27 16.66 -16.38
C TYR A 65 7.42 17.64 -16.65
N VAL A 66 7.84 18.40 -15.63
CA VAL A 66 8.94 19.37 -15.75
C VAL A 66 10.26 18.65 -16.02
N THR A 67 10.50 17.51 -15.35
CA THR A 67 11.68 16.67 -15.58
C THR A 67 11.74 16.22 -17.04
N VAL A 68 10.66 15.61 -17.55
CA VAL A 68 10.60 15.18 -18.95
C VAL A 68 10.80 16.38 -19.89
N LYS A 69 10.15 17.50 -19.63
CA LYS A 69 10.21 18.69 -20.50
C LYS A 69 11.59 19.37 -20.52
N ILE A 70 12.32 19.39 -19.40
CA ILE A 70 13.65 20.02 -19.31
C ILE A 70 14.73 19.09 -19.84
N LEU A 71 14.67 17.79 -19.52
CA LEU A 71 15.70 16.82 -19.89
C LEU A 71 15.53 16.26 -21.29
N LEU A 72 14.31 16.17 -21.81
CA LEU A 72 14.03 15.79 -23.19
C LEU A 72 13.67 17.06 -23.98
N PRO A 73 14.61 17.69 -24.70
CA PRO A 73 14.26 18.68 -25.70
C PRO A 73 13.42 17.98 -26.77
N VAL A 74 12.10 18.12 -26.66
CA VAL A 74 11.14 17.77 -27.70
C VAL A 74 11.39 18.72 -28.87
N ASN A 75 12.36 18.34 -29.70
CA ASN A 75 12.38 18.73 -31.09
C ASN A 75 11.35 17.82 -31.75
N GLU A 76 10.33 18.42 -32.34
CA GLU A 76 9.22 17.73 -33.00
C GLU A 76 9.71 16.56 -33.85
N THR A 77 9.44 15.34 -33.42
CA THR A 77 9.10 14.16 -34.23
C THR A 77 8.88 13.00 -33.27
N GLY A 78 7.71 12.38 -33.36
CA GLY A 78 7.28 11.36 -32.41
C GLY A 78 8.20 10.15 -32.48
N LEU A 79 8.94 9.90 -31.41
CA LEU A 79 9.39 8.57 -31.03
C LEU A 79 9.34 8.54 -29.51
N ILE A 80 8.46 7.70 -28.98
CA ILE A 80 8.56 7.14 -27.64
C ILE A 80 10.03 6.76 -27.46
N PRO A 81 10.68 7.03 -26.31
CA PRO A 81 12.01 6.47 -26.07
C PRO A 81 11.84 4.96 -26.11
N GLU A 82 12.17 4.39 -27.26
CA GLU A 82 12.33 2.97 -27.47
C GLU A 82 13.53 2.62 -26.61
N ILE A 83 13.25 2.35 -25.33
CA ILE A 83 14.15 1.55 -24.51
C ILE A 83 14.37 0.33 -25.38
N SER A 84 15.55 0.26 -25.97
CA SER A 84 15.97 -0.83 -26.85
C SER A 84 15.61 -2.12 -26.13
N VAL A 85 14.60 -2.83 -26.65
CA VAL A 85 14.16 -4.10 -26.06
C VAL A 85 15.35 -5.06 -26.05
N GLN A 86 16.30 -4.88 -26.96
CA GLN A 86 17.61 -5.52 -26.95
C GLN A 86 18.40 -5.25 -25.65
N GLU A 87 18.57 -3.98 -25.25
CA GLU A 87 19.39 -3.62 -24.08
C GLU A 87 18.73 -4.08 -22.76
N PHE A 88 17.39 -4.06 -22.71
CA PHE A 88 16.63 -4.67 -21.63
C PHE A 88 16.75 -6.21 -21.65
N SER A 89 16.60 -6.85 -22.81
CA SER A 89 16.68 -8.31 -22.91
C SER A 89 18.08 -8.83 -22.59
N ASP A 90 19.14 -8.17 -23.06
CA ASP A 90 20.53 -8.59 -22.85
C ASP A 90 20.94 -8.51 -21.37
N SER A 91 20.44 -7.51 -20.63
CA SER A 91 20.70 -7.38 -19.19
C SER A 91 19.99 -8.47 -18.39
N TYR A 92 18.73 -8.77 -18.69
CA TYR A 92 17.98 -9.77 -17.94
C TYR A 92 18.39 -11.19 -18.31
N LEU A 93 18.71 -11.47 -19.58
CA LEU A 93 19.15 -12.80 -20.00
C LEU A 93 20.54 -13.18 -19.48
N ASN A 94 21.45 -12.22 -19.32
CA ASN A 94 22.77 -12.48 -18.73
C ASN A 94 22.72 -12.74 -17.22
N ASP A 95 21.70 -12.22 -16.53
CA ASP A 95 21.52 -12.37 -15.08
C ASP A 95 20.78 -13.66 -14.70
N ILE A 96 20.24 -14.41 -15.67
CA ILE A 96 19.58 -15.69 -15.42
C ILE A 96 20.65 -16.76 -15.19
N ASP A 97 20.79 -17.19 -13.94
CA ASP A 97 21.62 -18.34 -13.57
C ASP A 97 21.00 -19.64 -14.13
N ILE A 98 21.84 -20.48 -14.74
CA ILE A 98 21.46 -21.79 -15.28
C ILE A 98 20.87 -22.68 -14.16
N LEU A 99 21.35 -22.52 -12.93
CA LEU A 99 20.82 -23.24 -11.77
C LEU A 99 19.36 -22.85 -11.46
N ALA A 100 18.97 -21.59 -11.69
CA ALA A 100 17.60 -21.12 -11.52
C ALA A 100 16.66 -21.65 -12.62
N LEU A 101 17.19 -21.84 -13.84
CA LEU A 101 16.45 -22.47 -14.93
C LEU A 101 16.20 -23.95 -14.66
N GLU A 102 17.17 -24.68 -14.12
CA GLU A 102 17.00 -26.08 -13.71
C GLU A 102 15.97 -26.24 -12.59
N GLU A 103 15.97 -25.33 -11.60
CA GLU A 103 14.98 -25.31 -10.51
C GLU A 103 13.56 -25.03 -11.04
N THR A 104 13.43 -24.17 -12.05
CA THR A 104 12.13 -23.80 -12.64
C THR A 104 11.64 -24.83 -13.66
N ALA A 105 12.54 -25.50 -14.38
CA ALA A 105 12.24 -26.56 -15.35
C ALA A 105 12.06 -27.94 -14.70
N GLY A 106 12.68 -28.18 -13.54
CA GLY A 106 12.55 -29.43 -12.78
C GLY A 106 11.09 -29.84 -12.53
N PRO A 107 10.19 -28.94 -12.10
CA PRO A 107 8.76 -29.24 -11.96
C PRO A 107 8.03 -29.50 -13.29
N LEU A 108 8.47 -28.89 -14.40
CA LEU A 108 7.83 -29.03 -15.73
C LEU A 108 8.18 -30.35 -16.40
N LEU A 109 9.42 -30.84 -16.24
CA LEU A 109 9.88 -32.09 -16.86
C LEU A 109 9.30 -33.38 -16.24
N PHE A 110 8.65 -33.30 -15.07
CA PHE A 110 7.99 -34.46 -14.45
C PHE A 110 6.49 -34.56 -14.75
N SER A 111 5.91 -33.61 -15.49
CA SER A 111 4.45 -33.55 -15.69
C SER A 111 3.97 -33.57 -17.14
N GLU A 112 4.86 -33.53 -18.14
CA GLU A 112 4.50 -33.77 -19.54
C GLU A 112 5.10 -35.11 -19.99
N GLU A 113 4.21 -36.01 -20.36
CA GLU A 113 4.49 -37.18 -21.17
C GLU A 113 5.30 -36.71 -22.39
N ILE A 114 6.60 -37.07 -22.44
CA ILE A 114 7.48 -36.70 -23.55
C ILE A 114 6.77 -37.19 -24.82
N PRO A 115 6.38 -36.31 -25.76
CA PRO A 115 5.80 -36.77 -27.01
C PRO A 115 6.82 -37.68 -27.67
N ASP A 116 6.38 -38.86 -28.11
CA ASP A 116 7.23 -39.83 -28.79
C ASP A 116 7.77 -39.17 -30.06
N VAL A 117 8.96 -38.57 -29.97
CA VAL A 117 9.55 -37.80 -31.06
C VAL A 117 9.98 -38.79 -32.12
N GLU A 118 9.29 -38.78 -33.27
CA GLU A 118 9.63 -39.68 -34.36
C GLU A 118 11.04 -39.35 -34.87
N LYS A 119 11.82 -40.39 -35.16
CA LYS A 119 13.23 -40.28 -35.62
C LYS A 119 13.37 -39.36 -36.85
N SER A 120 12.33 -39.25 -37.67
CA SER A 120 12.26 -38.31 -38.81
C SER A 120 12.33 -36.85 -38.38
N GLU A 121 11.62 -36.45 -37.32
CA GLU A 121 11.60 -35.06 -36.83
C GLU A 121 12.96 -34.65 -36.27
N ILE A 122 13.66 -35.61 -35.64
CA ILE A 122 15.03 -35.39 -35.15
C ILE A 122 15.99 -35.19 -36.33
N ILE A 123 15.87 -36.01 -37.39
CA ILE A 123 16.72 -35.88 -38.58
C ILE A 123 16.47 -34.53 -39.27
N ASP A 124 15.21 -34.13 -39.42
CA ASP A 124 14.84 -32.87 -40.06
C ASP A 124 15.38 -31.66 -39.30
N TYR A 125 15.35 -31.70 -37.97
CA TYR A 125 15.95 -30.66 -37.12
C TYR A 125 17.49 -30.60 -37.30
N LEU A 126 18.17 -31.74 -37.31
CA LEU A 126 19.63 -31.78 -37.48
C LEU A 126 20.07 -31.30 -38.86
N LEU A 127 19.28 -31.56 -39.91
CA LEU A 127 19.53 -31.02 -41.24
C LEU A 127 19.30 -29.50 -41.29
N LEU A 128 18.33 -28.97 -40.55
CA LEU A 128 18.08 -27.54 -40.44
C LEU A 128 19.26 -26.81 -39.77
N GLU A 129 19.89 -27.45 -38.78
CA GLU A 129 21.14 -27.01 -38.15
C GLU A 129 22.39 -27.25 -39.01
N ASN A 130 22.19 -27.63 -40.28
CA ASN A 130 23.21 -27.78 -41.31
C ASN A 130 24.25 -28.89 -41.00
N ILE A 131 23.83 -29.92 -40.24
CA ILE A 131 24.62 -31.12 -39.99
C ILE A 131 24.49 -32.06 -41.21
N ASP A 132 25.61 -32.63 -41.67
CA ASP A 132 25.62 -33.48 -42.86
C ASP A 132 24.82 -34.77 -42.64
N ILE A 133 23.96 -35.09 -43.60
CA ILE A 133 23.11 -36.28 -43.56
C ILE A 133 23.90 -37.58 -43.37
N ASN A 134 25.13 -37.64 -43.88
CA ASN A 134 26.00 -38.81 -43.75
C ASN A 134 26.49 -39.00 -42.30
N GLU A 135 26.72 -37.91 -41.55
CA GLU A 135 27.13 -37.98 -40.14
C GLU A 135 25.97 -38.41 -39.23
N ILE A 136 24.73 -38.08 -39.61
CA ILE A 136 23.52 -38.43 -38.85
C ILE A 136 23.26 -39.94 -38.92
N TYR A 137 23.39 -40.56 -40.09
CA TYR A 137 23.12 -42.00 -40.29
C TYR A 137 24.19 -42.91 -39.68
N GLU A 138 25.43 -42.45 -39.50
CA GLU A 138 26.48 -43.26 -38.86
C GLU A 138 26.29 -43.43 -37.35
N ARG A 139 25.45 -42.61 -36.70
CA ARG A 139 25.28 -42.56 -35.24
C ARG A 139 23.90 -43.05 -34.73
N LEU A 140 23.06 -43.56 -35.63
CA LEU A 140 21.66 -43.94 -35.38
C LEU A 140 21.36 -45.40 -35.72
#